data_AF-A0A482VSK7-F1
#
_entry.id   AF-A0A482VSK7-F1
#
_cell.length_a   1.000
_cell.length_b   1.000
_cell.length_c   1.000
_cell.angle_alpha   90.00
_cell.angle_beta   90.00
_cell.angle_gamma   90.00
#
_symmetry.space_group_name_H-M   'P 1'
#
loop_
_entity.id
_entity.type
_entity.pdbx_description
1 polymer ?
#
loop_
_entity_poly.entity_id
_entity_poly.type
_entity_poly.pdbx_seq_one_letter_code
_entity_poly.pdbx_strand_id
1 'polypeptide(L)'
;VTTANSSPVSTTTLKSTSTNTNSDPTTNTNTDSSTLTKVDTTTDVTTAKSEPSTTAVNTTTTAEPNTTTTAEPTTTITVPTTPYPLSSTFTWDSDDINPNPFVVVQVEEGYSISVRVLDVVMPDGGFLLIESGDSHKDDATDGRVFANNVTNKAYLFKTTSVYAYCKVNKNSLYNFKLIFERTGEPTTTVSTTSTTEIIWPTTEEGDSAYITVNVSGRTLKEFNKTKVQEAFKGCLVEMATSYCNDQNIKLQEDITNNNVLITDIDPCPYSWPESETCVRIRFKLPIFYEDDGAESGYLLNSEHLEMMWLRYADGQCFRDNNFATYEEPDFDKYITWWAVGISVVIALFIILLWFLKYLNVTIAKYEPSTTATTEPTISTTIDPTTPYPLSSTFTWDRDDIDPNPFVVVQVEEGYSISVRVSDVVMSDGSYLLIEGGDSHEDDATDGRVFVNNVTNKAYLFKTTSVYAYCKINKTNFYKFTLIFEKIGKSTTKVDTTT
;
A
#
# COMPACT_ATOMS: atom_id res chain seq x y z
N VAL A 1 51.78 -35.68 31.18
CA VAL A 1 51.21 -36.39 30.02
C VAL A 1 49.70 -36.11 30.05
N THR A 2 49.28 -34.90 29.64
CA THR A 2 48.68 -34.55 28.31
C THR A 2 47.35 -35.27 28.08
N THR A 3 46.22 -34.64 27.72
CA THR A 3 45.92 -33.35 27.03
C THR A 3 44.39 -33.16 27.16
N ALA A 4 43.85 -32.04 27.65
CA ALA A 4 43.50 -30.80 26.94
C ALA A 4 42.54 -30.98 25.74
N ASN A 5 41.34 -30.39 25.83
CA ASN A 5 40.84 -29.51 24.77
C ASN A 5 39.79 -28.53 25.32
N SER A 6 40.13 -27.25 25.22
CA SER A 6 39.30 -26.09 25.49
C SER A 6 39.28 -25.22 24.24
N SER A 7 38.17 -24.56 23.97
CA SER A 7 38.11 -23.35 23.14
C SER A 7 36.89 -22.50 23.52
N PRO A 8 36.96 -21.18 23.33
CA PRO A 8 36.44 -20.22 24.30
C PRO A 8 35.17 -19.49 23.85
N VAL A 9 34.38 -19.08 24.84
CA VAL A 9 33.29 -18.11 24.72
C VAL A 9 33.88 -16.71 24.86
N SER A 10 33.69 -15.87 23.84
CA SER A 10 34.00 -14.43 23.88
C SER A 10 32.81 -13.65 24.45
N THR A 11 32.96 -13.20 25.69
CA THR A 11 32.20 -12.09 26.28
C THR A 11 32.62 -10.77 25.65
N THR A 12 31.65 -9.97 25.19
CA THR A 12 31.83 -8.53 24.97
C THR A 12 30.94 -7.79 25.96
N THR A 13 31.63 -7.12 26.88
CA THR A 13 31.13 -6.24 27.93
C THR A 13 30.67 -4.92 27.30
N LEU A 14 29.42 -4.49 27.54
CA LEU A 14 29.06 -3.09 27.46
C LEU A 14 28.51 -2.61 28.81
N LYS A 15 29.06 -1.46 29.17
CA LYS A 15 29.17 -0.86 30.49
C LYS A 15 27.95 0.03 30.70
N SER A 16 27.03 -0.35 31.58
CA SER A 16 25.99 0.53 32.08
C SER A 16 26.60 1.54 33.03
N THR A 17 26.60 2.81 32.62
CA THR A 17 26.95 3.93 33.50
C THR A 17 25.72 4.27 34.34
N SER A 18 25.76 3.89 35.61
CA SER A 18 24.87 4.38 36.64
C SER A 18 25.27 5.80 37.04
N THR A 19 24.34 6.75 36.99
CA THR A 19 24.44 8.00 37.75
C THR A 19 23.44 7.90 38.89
N ASN A 20 23.96 7.94 40.11
CA ASN A 20 23.21 7.79 41.35
C ASN A 20 23.19 9.13 42.08
N THR A 21 22.14 9.35 42.87
CA THR A 21 22.02 10.27 44.04
C THR A 21 22.09 11.78 43.74
N ASN A 22 21.30 12.66 44.37
CA ASN A 22 20.83 12.69 45.75
C ASN A 22 19.76 13.78 45.87
N SER A 23 18.73 13.60 46.72
CA SER A 23 18.16 14.66 47.59
C SER A 23 17.11 14.06 48.52
N ASP A 24 17.44 14.13 49.81
CA ASP A 24 16.66 13.72 51.00
C ASP A 24 15.42 14.62 51.26
N PRO A 25 14.52 14.21 52.18
CA PRO A 25 13.18 14.76 52.35
C PRO A 25 13.13 15.90 53.38
N THR A 26 12.08 16.73 53.29
CA THR A 26 11.61 17.49 54.45
C THR A 26 10.10 17.39 54.60
N THR A 27 9.76 16.94 55.81
CA THR A 27 8.51 16.95 56.54
C THR A 27 7.79 18.30 56.47
N ASN A 28 6.46 18.30 56.34
CA ASN A 28 5.63 19.21 57.11
C ASN A 28 4.20 18.67 57.30
N THR A 29 3.89 18.50 58.57
CA THR A 29 2.61 18.33 59.24
C THR A 29 1.69 19.53 59.02
N ASN A 30 0.39 19.30 58.81
CA ASN A 30 -0.69 19.96 59.56
C ASN A 30 -2.08 19.41 59.21
N THR A 31 -2.63 18.70 60.21
CA THR A 31 -3.97 18.75 60.81
C THR A 31 -5.00 19.76 60.25
N ASP A 32 -6.18 19.26 59.88
CA ASP A 32 -7.52 19.56 60.45
C ASP A 32 -8.59 18.95 59.51
N SER A 33 -9.38 17.95 59.91
CA SER A 33 -10.56 17.95 60.79
C SER A 33 -11.82 18.60 60.19
N SER A 34 -12.96 17.92 60.42
CA SER A 34 -14.37 18.30 60.17
C SER A 34 -14.93 18.03 58.76
N THR A 35 -16.18 17.64 58.50
CA THR A 35 -17.31 17.00 59.22
C THR A 35 -18.33 16.67 58.11
N LEU A 36 -19.12 15.61 58.29
CA LEU A 36 -20.33 15.32 57.49
C LEU A 36 -21.24 16.54 57.29
N THR A 37 -21.84 16.68 56.11
CA THR A 37 -23.25 17.09 56.01
C THR A 37 -23.93 16.45 54.80
N LYS A 38 -24.94 15.66 55.12
CA LYS A 38 -25.95 15.06 54.23
C LYS A 38 -26.98 16.14 53.90
N VAL A 39 -27.30 16.35 52.62
CA VAL A 39 -28.43 17.18 52.22
C VAL A 39 -29.31 16.34 51.30
N ASP A 40 -30.40 15.85 51.88
CA ASP A 40 -31.62 15.46 51.19
C ASP A 40 -32.25 16.72 50.58
N THR A 41 -32.71 16.65 49.33
CA THR A 41 -33.74 17.58 48.84
C THR A 41 -34.68 16.82 47.91
N THR A 42 -35.80 16.44 48.50
CA THR A 42 -37.05 16.05 47.85
C THR A 42 -37.70 17.29 47.25
N THR A 43 -38.18 17.23 46.02
CA THR A 43 -39.20 18.18 45.53
C THR A 43 -40.11 17.46 44.52
N ASP A 44 -41.26 17.02 45.03
CA ASP A 44 -42.49 16.92 44.24
C ASP A 44 -42.88 18.32 43.73
N VAL A 45 -43.54 18.40 42.57
CA VAL A 45 -44.85 19.08 42.38
C VAL A 45 -45.21 19.29 40.88
N THR A 46 -46.39 18.73 40.54
CA THR A 46 -47.38 19.06 39.48
C THR A 46 -47.05 19.11 37.98
N THR A 47 -47.65 18.14 37.29
CA THR A 47 -48.74 18.29 36.31
C THR A 47 -48.99 19.68 35.70
N ALA A 48 -48.70 19.82 34.40
CA ALA A 48 -49.47 20.68 33.50
C ALA A 48 -49.52 20.08 32.09
N LYS A 49 -50.76 19.90 31.63
CA LYS A 49 -51.19 19.41 30.33
C LYS A 49 -51.10 20.56 29.30
N SER A 50 -50.45 20.32 28.16
CA SER A 50 -50.67 21.09 26.92
C SER A 50 -50.26 20.29 25.69
N GLU A 51 -51.18 20.30 24.73
CA GLU A 51 -51.17 19.65 23.41
C GLU A 51 -50.19 20.26 22.40
N PRO A 52 -49.95 19.59 21.25
CA PRO A 52 -48.76 19.80 20.43
C PRO A 52 -48.94 20.91 19.38
N SER A 53 -47.85 21.63 19.12
CA SER A 53 -47.72 22.47 17.92
C SER A 53 -46.68 21.86 17.00
N THR A 54 -47.16 21.30 15.89
CA THR A 54 -46.40 20.82 14.75
C THR A 54 -45.70 21.97 14.02
N THR A 55 -44.36 21.91 13.95
CA THR A 55 -43.58 22.66 12.96
C THR A 55 -42.79 21.65 12.14
N ALA A 56 -43.22 21.45 10.89
CA ALA A 56 -42.55 20.60 9.92
C ALA A 56 -41.21 21.21 9.54
N VAL A 57 -40.12 20.50 9.81
CA VAL A 57 -38.79 20.76 9.25
C VAL A 57 -38.62 19.81 8.06
N ASN A 58 -38.60 20.38 6.85
CA ASN A 58 -38.23 19.67 5.63
C ASN A 58 -36.72 19.40 5.66
N THR A 59 -36.32 18.22 6.10
CA THR A 59 -34.95 17.73 5.91
C THR A 59 -34.85 17.08 4.54
N THR A 60 -34.04 17.67 3.67
CA THR A 60 -33.69 17.11 2.36
C THR A 60 -32.57 16.10 2.59
N THR A 61 -32.92 14.81 2.57
CA THR A 61 -31.95 13.71 2.69
C THR A 61 -31.28 13.50 1.32
N THR A 62 -30.02 13.93 1.22
CA THR A 62 -29.13 13.54 0.12
C THR A 62 -28.74 12.08 0.33
N ALA A 63 -29.21 11.19 -0.54
CA ALA A 63 -28.85 9.78 -0.51
C ALA A 63 -27.36 9.62 -0.85
N GLU A 64 -26.60 9.05 0.10
CA GLU A 64 -25.26 8.52 -0.16
C GLU A 64 -25.35 7.28 -1.07
N PRO A 65 -24.36 7.06 -1.96
CA PRO A 65 -24.35 5.92 -2.85
C PRO A 65 -24.01 4.65 -2.06
N ASN A 66 -24.95 3.70 -2.02
CA ASN A 66 -24.71 2.32 -1.59
C ASN A 66 -23.55 1.71 -2.39
N THR A 67 -22.38 1.56 -1.77
CA THR A 67 -21.32 0.69 -2.25
C THR A 67 -21.67 -0.75 -1.95
N THR A 68 -22.24 -1.43 -2.96
CA THR A 68 -22.45 -2.89 -2.93
C THR A 68 -21.10 -3.59 -3.04
N THR A 69 -20.58 -4.12 -1.94
CA THR A 69 -19.41 -5.01 -1.93
C THR A 69 -19.80 -6.31 -2.62
N THR A 70 -19.35 -6.48 -3.87
CA THR A 70 -19.55 -7.69 -4.66
C THR A 70 -18.56 -8.74 -4.18
N ALA A 71 -19.05 -9.85 -3.62
CA ALA A 71 -18.21 -11.00 -3.27
C ALA A 71 -17.49 -11.51 -4.52
N GLU A 72 -16.19 -11.79 -4.40
CA GLU A 72 -15.42 -12.37 -5.50
C GLU A 72 -15.99 -13.75 -5.88
N PRO A 73 -16.09 -14.07 -7.18
CA PRO A 73 -16.66 -15.34 -7.62
C PRO A 73 -15.76 -16.52 -7.23
N THR A 74 -16.20 -17.32 -6.25
CA THR A 74 -15.57 -18.57 -5.80
C THR A 74 -16.00 -19.76 -6.65
N THR A 75 -15.05 -20.55 -7.16
CA THR A 75 -15.35 -21.88 -7.72
C THR A 75 -14.92 -22.97 -6.74
N THR A 76 -15.89 -23.54 -6.01
CA THR A 76 -15.66 -24.69 -5.13
C THR A 76 -15.91 -25.98 -5.90
N ILE A 77 -14.93 -26.89 -5.88
CA ILE A 77 -15.05 -28.20 -6.53
C ILE A 77 -15.09 -29.27 -5.44
N THR A 78 -16.27 -29.86 -5.24
CA THR A 78 -16.41 -31.05 -4.38
C THR A 78 -16.07 -32.29 -5.19
N VAL A 79 -15.09 -33.07 -4.73
CA VAL A 79 -14.70 -34.33 -5.38
C VAL A 79 -15.71 -35.43 -4.96
N PRO A 80 -16.39 -36.12 -5.89
CA PRO A 80 -17.36 -37.17 -5.56
C PRO A 80 -16.78 -38.31 -4.69
N THR A 81 -17.61 -38.99 -3.91
CA THR A 81 -17.20 -39.98 -2.89
C THR A 81 -16.99 -41.42 -3.38
N THR A 82 -16.91 -41.67 -4.69
CA THR A 82 -16.79 -43.03 -5.22
C THR A 82 -15.38 -43.65 -5.03
N PRO A 83 -15.24 -45.00 -4.94
CA PRO A 83 -14.00 -45.67 -4.51
C PRO A 83 -12.88 -45.80 -5.56
N TYR A 84 -12.93 -45.05 -6.67
CA TYR A 84 -11.87 -45.01 -7.68
C TYR A 84 -11.05 -43.72 -7.55
N PRO A 85 -9.82 -43.64 -8.09
CA PRO A 85 -9.04 -42.40 -8.02
C PRO A 85 -9.79 -41.31 -8.79
N LEU A 86 -10.48 -40.45 -8.05
CA LEU A 86 -11.08 -39.26 -8.61
C LEU A 86 -9.95 -38.28 -8.87
N SER A 87 -9.70 -38.04 -10.15
CA SER A 87 -8.94 -36.90 -10.60
C SER A 87 -9.93 -35.82 -11.01
N SER A 88 -9.81 -34.64 -10.41
CA SER A 88 -10.46 -33.43 -10.91
C SER A 88 -9.44 -32.68 -11.75
N THR A 89 -9.86 -32.25 -12.93
CA THR A 89 -9.01 -31.48 -13.82
C THR A 89 -9.57 -30.07 -13.90
N PHE A 90 -8.72 -29.09 -13.60
CA PHE A 90 -8.99 -27.69 -13.80
C PHE A 90 -8.08 -27.16 -14.90
N THR A 91 -8.63 -26.40 -15.84
CA THR A 91 -7.86 -25.77 -16.92
C THR A 91 -8.12 -24.29 -16.86
N TRP A 92 -7.04 -23.51 -16.80
CA TRP A 92 -7.09 -22.06 -16.88
C TRP A 92 -6.68 -21.64 -18.27
N ASP A 93 -7.59 -20.94 -18.94
CA ASP A 93 -7.35 -20.34 -20.25
C ASP A 93 -7.38 -18.81 -20.12
N SER A 94 -6.57 -18.12 -20.90
CA SER A 94 -6.53 -16.65 -20.93
C SER A 94 -7.81 -16.03 -21.48
N ASP A 95 -8.66 -16.84 -22.12
CA ASP A 95 -9.97 -16.43 -22.63
C ASP A 95 -11.03 -16.33 -21.51
N ASP A 96 -10.76 -16.83 -20.31
CA ASP A 96 -11.67 -16.70 -19.16
C ASP A 96 -11.66 -15.27 -18.60
N ILE A 97 -12.87 -14.69 -18.45
CA ILE A 97 -13.10 -13.26 -18.13
C ILE A 97 -12.61 -12.86 -16.72
N ASN A 98 -12.29 -13.81 -15.84
CA ASN A 98 -11.84 -13.52 -14.49
C ASN A 98 -10.31 -13.44 -14.41
N PRO A 99 -9.71 -12.25 -14.18
CA PRO A 99 -8.26 -12.09 -14.16
C PRO A 99 -7.59 -12.62 -12.88
N ASN A 100 -8.33 -12.94 -11.82
CA ASN A 100 -7.78 -13.48 -10.57
C ASN A 100 -8.61 -14.65 -10.03
N PRO A 101 -8.72 -15.74 -10.80
CA PRO A 101 -9.52 -16.88 -10.39
C PRO A 101 -8.82 -17.66 -9.27
N PHE A 102 -9.62 -18.22 -8.36
CA PHE A 102 -9.15 -19.17 -7.37
C PHE A 102 -10.01 -20.44 -7.39
N VAL A 103 -9.39 -21.54 -6.99
CA VAL A 103 -10.00 -22.87 -6.93
C VAL A 103 -9.72 -23.45 -5.56
N VAL A 104 -10.76 -23.94 -4.91
CA VAL A 104 -10.66 -24.69 -3.65
C VAL A 104 -11.07 -26.13 -3.90
N VAL A 105 -10.18 -27.06 -3.55
CA VAL A 105 -10.43 -28.50 -3.63
C VAL A 105 -10.41 -29.07 -2.22
N GLN A 106 -11.48 -29.74 -1.84
CA GLN A 106 -11.64 -30.40 -0.56
C GLN A 106 -11.82 -31.91 -0.73
N VAL A 107 -11.22 -32.68 0.17
CA VAL A 107 -11.33 -34.14 0.30
C VAL A 107 -11.63 -34.50 1.76
N GLU A 108 -12.15 -35.71 1.97
CA GLU A 108 -12.50 -36.20 3.31
C GLU A 108 -11.27 -36.39 4.20
N GLU A 109 -11.48 -36.41 5.51
CA GLU A 109 -10.42 -36.61 6.49
C GLU A 109 -9.65 -37.93 6.27
N GLY A 110 -8.32 -37.85 6.39
CA GLY A 110 -7.41 -38.96 6.13
C GLY A 110 -6.90 -39.08 4.70
N TYR A 111 -7.53 -38.40 3.75
CA TYR A 111 -6.95 -38.24 2.41
C TYR A 111 -5.96 -37.06 2.36
N SER A 112 -5.10 -37.11 1.34
CA SER A 112 -4.16 -36.06 0.95
C SER A 112 -4.43 -35.69 -0.51
N ILE A 113 -4.12 -34.47 -0.90
CA ILE A 113 -4.35 -33.97 -2.26
C ILE A 113 -3.01 -33.92 -2.99
N SER A 114 -2.89 -34.70 -4.07
CA SER A 114 -1.79 -34.60 -5.02
C SER A 114 -2.17 -33.61 -6.12
N VAL A 115 -1.36 -32.59 -6.36
CA VAL A 115 -1.60 -31.58 -7.40
C VAL A 115 -0.53 -31.70 -8.47
N ARG A 116 -0.95 -31.99 -9.70
CA ARG A 116 -0.09 -31.98 -10.87
C ARG A 116 -0.30 -30.69 -11.65
N VAL A 117 0.76 -29.93 -11.79
CA VAL A 117 0.84 -28.65 -12.49
C VAL A 117 1.44 -28.90 -13.87
N LEU A 118 0.67 -28.63 -14.93
CA LEU A 118 1.05 -28.85 -16.31
C LEU A 118 1.06 -27.53 -17.09
N ASP A 119 2.11 -27.36 -17.90
CA ASP A 119 2.26 -26.31 -18.91
C ASP A 119 2.07 -24.87 -18.41
N VAL A 120 2.40 -24.57 -17.15
CA VAL A 120 2.38 -23.20 -16.62
C VAL A 120 3.35 -22.32 -17.39
N VAL A 121 2.82 -21.28 -18.01
CA VAL A 121 3.58 -20.18 -18.62
C VAL A 121 3.06 -18.89 -18.01
N MET A 122 3.93 -18.19 -17.28
CA MET A 122 3.58 -16.96 -16.54
C MET A 122 4.44 -15.79 -17.04
N PRO A 123 3.95 -14.99 -18.00
CA PRO A 123 4.65 -13.78 -18.43
C PRO A 123 4.61 -12.67 -17.36
N ASP A 124 5.57 -11.76 -17.45
CA ASP A 124 5.49 -10.40 -16.87
C ASP A 124 5.24 -10.31 -15.35
N GLY A 125 5.71 -11.28 -14.55
CA GLY A 125 5.57 -11.22 -13.09
C GLY A 125 4.22 -11.68 -12.55
N GLY A 126 3.41 -12.35 -13.37
CA GLY A 126 2.31 -13.18 -12.91
C GLY A 126 2.80 -14.40 -12.12
N PHE A 127 1.94 -14.98 -11.29
CA PHE A 127 2.26 -16.19 -10.55
C PHE A 127 1.03 -17.06 -10.27
N LEU A 128 1.27 -18.35 -10.15
CA LEU A 128 0.33 -19.32 -9.58
C LEU A 128 0.78 -19.68 -8.17
N LEU A 129 -0.11 -19.54 -7.20
CA LEU A 129 0.06 -19.94 -5.82
C LEU A 129 -0.80 -21.18 -5.55
N ILE A 130 -0.23 -22.20 -4.93
CA ILE A 130 -0.96 -23.39 -4.45
C ILE A 130 -0.57 -23.62 -3.00
N GLU A 131 -1.54 -23.57 -2.10
CA GLU A 131 -1.36 -23.65 -0.66
C GLU A 131 -2.29 -24.69 -0.04
N SER A 132 -1.86 -25.29 1.05
CA SER A 132 -2.72 -26.14 1.87
C SER A 132 -3.71 -25.29 2.67
N GLY A 133 -4.99 -25.63 2.65
CA GLY A 133 -6.03 -24.88 3.38
C GLY A 133 -7.24 -24.55 2.52
N ASP A 134 -8.21 -23.88 3.14
CA ASP A 134 -9.44 -23.45 2.47
C ASP A 134 -9.32 -22.01 1.94
N SER A 135 -8.34 -21.26 2.44
CA SER A 135 -8.10 -19.87 2.07
C SER A 135 -6.62 -19.49 2.03
N HIS A 136 -6.27 -18.42 1.30
CA HIS A 136 -4.94 -17.80 1.32
C HIS A 136 -4.59 -17.11 2.65
N LYS A 137 -5.56 -17.01 3.59
CA LYS A 137 -5.38 -16.36 4.90
C LYS A 137 -5.05 -17.37 5.99
N ASP A 138 -5.24 -18.65 5.72
CA ASP A 138 -4.81 -19.69 6.63
C ASP A 138 -3.27 -19.61 6.69
N ASP A 139 -2.67 -19.73 7.87
CA ASP A 139 -1.20 -19.75 8.08
C ASP A 139 -0.57 -21.02 7.45
N ALA A 140 -0.79 -21.22 6.16
CA ALA A 140 -0.44 -22.38 5.39
C ALA A 140 1.09 -22.48 5.34
N THR A 141 1.63 -23.41 6.14
CA THR A 141 3.08 -23.62 6.22
C THR A 141 3.68 -24.24 4.95
N ASP A 142 2.85 -24.77 4.03
CA ASP A 142 3.29 -25.50 2.85
C ASP A 142 2.69 -24.94 1.54
N GLY A 143 3.11 -23.72 1.17
CA GLY A 143 2.78 -23.10 -0.11
C GLY A 143 3.79 -23.37 -1.22
N ARG A 144 3.33 -23.34 -2.48
CA ARG A 144 4.17 -23.39 -3.69
C ARG A 144 3.80 -22.25 -4.62
N VAL A 145 4.82 -21.48 -5.02
CA VAL A 145 4.69 -20.38 -5.98
C VAL A 145 5.35 -20.77 -7.30
N PHE A 146 4.62 -20.60 -8.39
CA PHE A 146 5.09 -20.81 -9.76
C PHE A 146 5.05 -19.48 -10.51
N ALA A 147 6.20 -18.82 -10.57
CA ALA A 147 6.40 -17.57 -11.32
C ALA A 147 7.18 -17.78 -12.64
N ASN A 148 7.53 -19.03 -12.96
CA ASN A 148 8.34 -19.41 -14.13
C ASN A 148 7.63 -20.51 -14.92
N ASN A 149 8.16 -20.82 -16.12
CA ASN A 149 7.63 -21.88 -16.96
C ASN A 149 7.79 -23.27 -16.30
N VAL A 150 6.67 -23.98 -16.12
CA VAL A 150 6.64 -25.32 -15.52
C VAL A 150 5.83 -26.28 -16.39
N THR A 151 6.50 -27.25 -17.01
CA THR A 151 5.86 -28.18 -17.94
C THR A 151 5.11 -29.31 -17.25
N ASN A 152 5.69 -29.92 -16.21
CA ASN A 152 5.06 -31.02 -15.49
C ASN A 152 5.70 -31.22 -14.11
N LYS A 153 5.00 -30.81 -13.06
CA LYS A 153 5.42 -31.03 -11.67
C LYS A 153 4.25 -31.57 -10.86
N ALA A 154 4.54 -32.43 -9.90
CA ALA A 154 3.54 -32.97 -8.98
C ALA A 154 3.98 -32.69 -7.54
N TYR A 155 3.01 -32.30 -6.71
CA TYR A 155 3.19 -31.99 -5.30
C TYR A 155 2.13 -32.72 -4.48
N LEU A 156 2.49 -33.18 -3.30
CA LEU A 156 1.56 -33.84 -2.38
C LEU A 156 1.35 -32.93 -1.17
N PHE A 157 0.11 -32.50 -0.98
CA PHE A 157 -0.34 -31.73 0.17
C PHE A 157 -1.01 -32.68 1.16
N LYS A 158 -0.47 -32.79 2.37
CA LYS A 158 -0.99 -33.66 3.43
C LYS A 158 -2.13 -32.99 4.20
N THR A 159 -3.09 -32.46 3.46
CA THR A 159 -4.25 -31.73 3.99
C THR A 159 -5.51 -32.18 3.29
N THR A 160 -6.64 -31.94 3.95
CA THR A 160 -7.98 -32.19 3.41
C THR A 160 -8.40 -31.12 2.41
N SER A 161 -7.70 -29.99 2.35
CA SER A 161 -8.00 -28.92 1.42
C SER A 161 -6.76 -28.29 0.81
N VAL A 162 -6.90 -27.86 -0.44
CA VAL A 162 -5.91 -27.11 -1.21
C VAL A 162 -6.58 -25.92 -1.87
N TYR A 163 -5.97 -24.76 -1.69
CA TYR A 163 -6.32 -23.50 -2.31
C TYR A 163 -5.33 -23.19 -3.43
N ALA A 164 -5.83 -22.89 -4.63
CA ALA A 164 -5.02 -22.46 -5.76
C ALA A 164 -5.48 -21.08 -6.24
N TYR A 165 -4.55 -20.15 -6.39
CA TYR A 165 -4.81 -18.77 -6.81
C TYR A 165 -3.84 -18.37 -7.92
N CYS A 166 -4.38 -17.76 -8.97
CA CYS A 166 -3.58 -17.26 -10.07
C CYS A 166 -3.70 -15.75 -10.15
N LYS A 167 -2.57 -15.06 -10.14
CA LYS A 167 -2.48 -13.62 -10.42
C LYS A 167 -1.80 -13.42 -11.76
N VAL A 168 -2.52 -12.85 -12.71
CA VAL A 168 -2.01 -12.54 -14.05
C VAL A 168 -2.08 -11.04 -14.32
N ASN A 169 -1.13 -10.52 -15.10
CA ASN A 169 -1.24 -9.16 -15.60
C ASN A 169 -2.27 -9.12 -16.74
N LYS A 170 -3.03 -8.03 -16.82
CA LYS A 170 -4.22 -7.86 -17.71
C LYS A 170 -3.99 -8.11 -19.21
N ASN A 171 -2.74 -8.28 -19.66
CA ASN A 171 -2.38 -8.44 -21.07
C ASN A 171 -1.52 -9.69 -21.35
N SER A 172 -1.30 -10.56 -20.36
CA SER A 172 -0.43 -11.72 -20.51
C SER A 172 -1.27 -12.94 -20.90
N LEU A 173 -0.88 -13.65 -21.96
CA LEU A 173 -1.47 -14.94 -22.30
C LEU A 173 -0.94 -16.01 -21.34
N TYR A 174 -1.85 -16.76 -20.73
CA TYR A 174 -1.55 -17.89 -19.86
C TYR A 174 -2.47 -19.05 -20.24
N ASN A 175 -1.92 -20.25 -20.27
CA ASN A 175 -2.69 -21.47 -20.39
C ASN A 175 -1.99 -22.51 -19.52
N PHE A 176 -2.70 -23.07 -18.55
CA PHE A 176 -2.14 -24.13 -17.73
C PHE A 176 -3.22 -25.03 -17.17
N LYS A 177 -2.80 -26.24 -16.79
CA LYS A 177 -3.71 -27.29 -16.33
C LYS A 177 -3.28 -27.80 -14.97
N LEU A 178 -4.23 -27.77 -14.03
CA LEU A 178 -4.08 -28.41 -12.73
C LEU A 178 -4.88 -29.70 -12.69
N ILE A 179 -4.24 -30.78 -12.26
CA ILE A 179 -4.90 -32.06 -12.01
C ILE A 179 -4.78 -32.34 -10.52
N PHE A 180 -5.91 -32.38 -9.84
CA PHE A 180 -6.04 -32.72 -8.43
C PHE A 180 -6.40 -34.19 -8.32
N GLU A 181 -5.53 -34.97 -7.70
CA GLU A 181 -5.71 -36.40 -7.47
C GLU A 181 -5.82 -36.63 -5.96
N ARG A 182 -6.93 -37.23 -5.52
CA ARG A 182 -7.07 -37.68 -4.14
C ARG A 182 -6.14 -38.88 -3.91
N THR A 183 -5.34 -38.83 -2.85
CA THR A 183 -4.36 -39.86 -2.46
C THR A 183 -4.52 -40.24 -1.00
N GLY A 184 -4.17 -41.47 -0.63
CA GLY A 184 -4.33 -41.98 0.74
C GLY A 184 -5.58 -42.85 0.90
N GLU A 185 -5.76 -43.34 2.12
CA GLU A 185 -6.92 -44.12 2.54
C GLU A 185 -7.75 -43.26 3.49
N PRO A 186 -9.09 -43.33 3.44
CA PRO A 186 -9.92 -42.61 4.39
C PRO A 186 -9.52 -43.07 5.77
N THR A 187 -9.18 -42.14 6.65
CA THR A 187 -8.98 -42.53 8.05
C THR A 187 -10.37 -42.87 8.55
N THR A 188 -10.65 -44.17 8.69
CA THR A 188 -11.90 -44.64 9.27
C THR A 188 -11.82 -44.40 10.78
N THR A 189 -11.72 -43.13 11.17
CA THR A 189 -11.95 -42.72 12.54
C THR A 189 -13.42 -42.96 12.73
N VAL A 190 -13.76 -44.11 13.33
CA VAL A 190 -15.11 -44.39 13.81
C VAL A 190 -15.36 -43.34 14.89
N SER A 191 -15.87 -42.18 14.48
CA SER A 191 -16.28 -41.13 15.39
C SER A 191 -17.54 -41.62 16.08
N THR A 192 -17.38 -42.37 17.18
CA THR A 192 -18.47 -42.81 18.06
C THR A 192 -19.06 -41.69 18.90
N THR A 193 -18.75 -40.43 18.60
CA THR A 193 -19.42 -39.29 19.20
C THR A 193 -20.43 -38.75 18.20
N SER A 194 -21.65 -39.29 18.28
CA SER A 194 -22.87 -38.56 17.91
C SER A 194 -22.94 -37.31 18.79
N THR A 195 -22.13 -36.32 18.45
CA THR A 195 -22.27 -34.97 18.98
C THR A 195 -23.48 -34.42 18.26
N THR A 196 -24.62 -34.38 18.94
CA THR A 196 -25.78 -33.61 18.49
C THR A 196 -25.26 -32.22 18.15
N GLU A 197 -25.24 -31.88 16.87
CA GLU A 197 -24.75 -30.59 16.40
C GLU A 197 -25.61 -29.52 17.06
N ILE A 198 -24.99 -28.69 17.91
CA ILE A 198 -25.69 -27.58 18.56
C ILE A 198 -26.06 -26.61 17.43
N ILE A 199 -27.35 -26.57 17.09
CA ILE A 199 -27.88 -25.62 16.12
C ILE A 199 -27.89 -24.25 16.80
N TRP A 200 -26.85 -23.45 16.54
CA TRP A 200 -26.80 -22.07 16.98
C TRP A 200 -27.90 -21.24 16.30
N PRO A 201 -28.49 -20.26 16.98
CA PRO A 201 -29.45 -19.36 16.37
C PRO A 201 -28.76 -18.62 15.23
N THR A 202 -29.39 -18.62 14.06
CA THR A 202 -28.85 -17.97 12.86
C THR A 202 -29.40 -16.55 12.80
N THR A 203 -28.56 -15.56 12.44
CA THR A 203 -29.02 -14.19 12.20
C THR A 203 -30.05 -14.12 11.09
N GLU A 204 -30.87 -13.07 11.11
CA GLU A 204 -31.71 -12.74 9.96
C GLU A 204 -30.86 -12.51 8.70
N GLU A 205 -31.43 -12.82 7.55
CA GLU A 205 -30.76 -12.71 6.25
C GLU A 205 -30.37 -11.24 5.98
N GLY A 206 -29.06 -10.97 5.95
CA GLY A 206 -28.51 -9.64 5.68
C GLY A 206 -27.93 -8.90 6.89
N ASP A 207 -28.14 -9.39 8.12
CA ASP A 207 -27.59 -8.75 9.31
C ASP A 207 -26.24 -9.40 9.71
N SER A 208 -25.21 -8.57 9.96
CA SER A 208 -23.89 -9.09 10.32
C SER A 208 -23.81 -9.38 11.81
N ALA A 209 -23.73 -10.66 12.16
CA ALA A 209 -23.57 -11.16 13.54
C ALA A 209 -22.21 -10.87 14.19
N TYR A 210 -21.34 -10.09 13.53
CA TYR A 210 -19.92 -10.01 13.87
C TYR A 210 -19.52 -8.58 14.15
N ILE A 211 -18.68 -8.39 15.17
CA ILE A 211 -17.93 -7.16 15.35
C ILE A 211 -16.44 -7.43 15.22
N THR A 212 -15.70 -6.40 14.80
CA THR A 212 -14.24 -6.41 14.76
C THR A 212 -13.75 -5.44 15.82
N VAL A 213 -12.88 -5.92 16.71
CA VAL A 213 -12.36 -5.14 17.82
C VAL A 213 -10.85 -5.20 17.83
N ASN A 214 -10.21 -4.12 18.27
CA ASN A 214 -8.76 -4.07 18.42
C ASN A 214 -8.41 -4.14 19.91
N VAL A 215 -7.52 -5.07 20.24
CA VAL A 215 -7.13 -5.36 21.62
C VAL A 215 -5.61 -5.28 21.73
N SER A 216 -5.13 -4.53 22.71
CA SER A 216 -3.70 -4.37 22.99
C SER A 216 -3.25 -5.12 24.25
N GLY A 217 -1.93 -5.15 24.45
CA GLY A 217 -1.28 -5.76 25.61
C GLY A 217 -0.76 -7.17 25.37
N ARG A 218 -1.00 -7.75 24.19
CA ARG A 218 -0.52 -9.08 23.78
C ARG A 218 -0.14 -9.08 22.32
N THR A 219 0.98 -9.73 22.00
CA THR A 219 1.34 -9.98 20.59
C THR A 219 0.42 -11.03 19.97
N LEU A 220 0.27 -11.05 18.64
CA LEU A 220 -0.51 -12.08 17.92
C LEU A 220 -0.11 -13.51 18.33
N LYS A 221 1.20 -13.77 18.44
CA LYS A 221 1.74 -15.07 18.85
C LYS A 221 1.33 -15.46 20.27
N GLU A 222 1.19 -14.49 21.17
CA GLU A 222 0.70 -14.76 22.52
C GLU A 222 -0.80 -14.98 22.56
N PHE A 223 -1.54 -14.21 21.77
CA PHE A 223 -2.99 -14.33 21.68
C PHE A 223 -3.42 -15.68 21.10
N ASN A 224 -2.67 -16.23 20.13
CA ASN A 224 -2.92 -17.56 19.55
C ASN A 224 -2.70 -18.73 20.51
N LYS A 225 -2.27 -18.50 21.76
CA LYS A 225 -2.21 -19.55 22.78
C LYS A 225 -3.62 -19.81 23.32
N THR A 226 -4.04 -21.08 23.35
CA THR A 226 -5.37 -21.50 23.83
C THR A 226 -5.77 -20.89 25.17
N LYS A 227 -4.85 -20.83 26.14
CA LYS A 227 -5.13 -20.23 27.46
C LYS A 227 -5.51 -18.75 27.39
N VAL A 228 -4.91 -18.00 26.46
CA VAL A 228 -5.17 -16.57 26.28
C VAL A 228 -6.51 -16.36 25.57
N GLN A 229 -6.81 -17.15 24.54
CA GLN A 229 -8.12 -17.12 23.89
C GLN A 229 -9.25 -17.49 24.85
N GLU A 230 -9.09 -18.53 25.67
CA GLU A 230 -10.10 -18.92 26.67
C GLU A 230 -10.32 -17.83 27.73
N ALA A 231 -9.26 -17.14 28.16
CA ALA A 231 -9.38 -16.00 29.06
C ALA A 231 -10.13 -14.83 28.40
N PHE A 232 -9.82 -14.53 27.12
CA PHE A 232 -10.51 -13.49 26.36
C PHE A 232 -12.00 -13.82 26.17
N LYS A 233 -12.32 -15.06 25.80
CA LYS A 233 -13.71 -15.56 25.72
C LYS A 233 -14.42 -15.42 27.06
N GLY A 234 -13.76 -15.78 28.17
CA GLY A 234 -14.31 -15.60 29.52
C GLY A 234 -14.68 -14.15 29.81
N CYS A 235 -13.84 -13.19 29.42
CA CYS A 235 -14.18 -11.77 29.58
C CYS A 235 -15.34 -11.33 28.68
N LEU A 236 -15.42 -11.82 27.44
CA LEU A 236 -16.55 -11.55 26.55
C LEU A 236 -17.87 -12.10 27.11
N VAL A 237 -17.84 -13.28 27.74
CA VAL A 237 -19.01 -13.86 28.43
C VAL A 237 -19.46 -12.97 29.58
N GLU A 238 -18.53 -12.49 30.41
CA GLU A 238 -18.85 -11.59 31.53
C GLU A 238 -19.43 -10.25 31.04
N MET A 239 -18.85 -9.68 29.97
CA MET A 239 -19.36 -8.47 29.33
C MET A 239 -20.78 -8.67 28.80
N ALA A 240 -21.01 -9.76 28.07
CA ALA A 240 -22.31 -10.05 27.48
C ALA A 240 -23.38 -10.33 28.53
N THR A 241 -23.02 -11.07 29.58
CA THR A 241 -23.92 -11.32 30.72
C THR A 241 -24.31 -10.00 31.39
N SER A 242 -23.33 -9.11 31.62
CA SER A 242 -23.57 -7.78 32.20
C SER A 242 -24.44 -6.90 31.30
N TYR A 243 -24.17 -6.90 29.99
CA TYR A 243 -24.96 -6.15 29.01
C TYR A 243 -26.41 -6.66 28.93
N CYS A 244 -26.61 -7.98 28.86
CA CYS A 244 -27.95 -8.57 28.82
C CYS A 244 -28.75 -8.22 30.08
N ASN A 245 -28.12 -8.29 31.25
CA ASN A 245 -28.74 -7.90 32.52
C ASN A 245 -29.15 -6.41 32.50
N ASP A 246 -28.27 -5.51 32.05
CA ASP A 246 -28.54 -4.07 31.98
C ASP A 246 -29.65 -3.73 30.98
N GLN A 247 -29.74 -4.47 29.88
CA GLN A 247 -30.79 -4.31 28.86
C GLN A 247 -32.10 -5.06 29.20
N ASN A 248 -32.18 -5.74 30.35
CA ASN A 248 -33.32 -6.60 30.73
C ASN A 248 -33.62 -7.72 29.73
N ILE A 249 -32.58 -8.23 29.07
CA ILE A 249 -32.64 -9.39 28.17
C ILE A 249 -32.69 -10.67 29.01
N LYS A 250 -33.76 -11.45 28.85
CA LYS A 250 -33.89 -12.77 29.48
C LYS A 250 -33.27 -13.86 28.62
N LEU A 251 -32.21 -14.46 29.14
CA LEU A 251 -31.49 -15.54 28.50
C LEU A 251 -32.20 -16.88 28.80
N GLN A 252 -32.37 -17.73 27.79
CA GLN A 252 -32.87 -19.10 27.97
C GLN A 252 -31.82 -19.98 28.66
N GLU A 253 -30.55 -19.75 28.34
CA GLU A 253 -29.39 -20.47 28.87
C GLU A 253 -28.29 -19.47 29.23
N ASP A 254 -27.47 -19.80 30.24
CA ASP A 254 -26.32 -18.99 30.62
C ASP A 254 -25.33 -18.88 29.44
N ILE A 255 -24.78 -17.68 29.24
CA ILE A 255 -23.73 -17.48 28.23
C ILE A 255 -22.45 -18.16 28.73
N THR A 256 -21.86 -19.00 27.89
CA THR A 256 -20.62 -19.72 28.18
C THR A 256 -19.52 -19.41 27.15
N ASN A 257 -18.28 -19.82 27.41
CA ASN A 257 -17.17 -19.65 26.45
C ASN A 257 -17.47 -20.29 25.08
N ASN A 258 -18.30 -21.34 25.03
CA ASN A 258 -18.67 -22.01 23.79
C ASN A 258 -19.59 -21.17 22.91
N ASN A 259 -20.31 -20.21 23.50
CA ASN A 259 -21.13 -19.25 22.76
C ASN A 259 -20.25 -18.24 22.02
N VAL A 260 -19.01 -17.98 22.49
CA VAL A 260 -18.12 -17.01 21.87
C VAL A 260 -17.37 -17.65 20.70
N LEU A 261 -17.74 -17.25 19.48
CA LEU A 261 -17.15 -17.74 18.25
C LEU A 261 -16.23 -16.67 17.67
N ILE A 262 -14.93 -16.83 17.89
CA ILE A 262 -13.89 -16.01 17.26
C ILE A 262 -13.69 -16.54 15.85
N THR A 263 -13.93 -15.71 14.84
CA THR A 263 -13.76 -16.09 13.43
C THR A 263 -12.38 -15.77 12.91
N ASP A 264 -11.88 -14.58 13.20
CA ASP A 264 -10.61 -14.10 12.67
C ASP A 264 -9.77 -13.45 13.78
N ILE A 265 -8.45 -13.65 13.72
CA ILE A 265 -7.47 -13.01 14.59
C ILE A 265 -6.31 -12.56 13.71
N ASP A 266 -6.21 -11.25 13.50
CA ASP A 266 -5.19 -10.63 12.65
C ASP A 266 -4.25 -9.75 13.51
N PRO A 267 -3.01 -9.49 13.06
CA PRO A 267 -2.23 -8.40 13.62
C PRO A 267 -2.85 -7.05 13.24
N CYS A 268 -2.72 -6.05 14.12
CA CYS A 268 -3.11 -4.69 13.76
C CYS A 268 -2.21 -4.12 12.63
N PRO A 269 -2.69 -3.14 11.84
CA PRO A 269 -1.88 -2.54 10.78
C PRO A 269 -0.54 -2.02 11.29
N TYR A 270 0.56 -2.34 10.58
CA TYR A 270 1.93 -1.97 11.00
C TYR A 270 2.15 -0.46 11.13
N SER A 271 1.31 0.35 10.49
CA SER A 271 1.34 1.82 10.55
C SER A 271 0.78 2.37 11.86
N TRP A 272 0.13 1.54 12.69
CA TRP A 272 -0.45 1.96 13.95
C TRP A 272 0.60 1.98 15.07
N PRO A 273 0.54 2.92 16.02
CA PRO A 273 1.41 2.93 17.18
C PRO A 273 1.31 1.62 17.98
N GLU A 274 2.42 1.03 18.39
CA GLU A 274 2.43 -0.22 19.18
C GLU A 274 1.72 -1.41 18.49
N SER A 275 1.64 -1.39 17.14
CA SER A 275 0.99 -2.43 16.33
C SER A 275 1.49 -3.85 16.64
N GLU A 276 2.73 -4.00 17.12
CA GLU A 276 3.32 -5.28 17.51
C GLU A 276 2.67 -5.93 18.74
N THR A 277 2.02 -5.14 19.60
CA THR A 277 1.28 -5.64 20.77
C THR A 277 -0.24 -5.47 20.64
N CYS A 278 -0.72 -5.24 19.42
CA CYS A 278 -2.12 -5.07 19.07
C CYS A 278 -2.60 -6.23 18.18
N VAL A 279 -3.77 -6.77 18.49
CA VAL A 279 -4.46 -7.78 17.70
C VAL A 279 -5.86 -7.30 17.32
N ARG A 280 -6.25 -7.55 16.08
CA ARG A 280 -7.59 -7.30 15.57
C ARG A 280 -8.37 -8.60 15.58
N ILE A 281 -9.45 -8.65 16.35
CA ILE A 281 -10.23 -9.86 16.59
C ILE A 281 -11.62 -9.66 16.03
N ARG A 282 -12.08 -10.58 15.20
CA ARG A 282 -13.46 -10.64 14.73
C ARG A 282 -14.18 -11.77 15.43
N PHE A 283 -15.30 -11.49 16.08
CA PHE A 283 -16.06 -12.50 16.79
C PHE A 283 -17.57 -12.27 16.68
N LYS A 284 -18.33 -13.34 16.92
CA LYS A 284 -19.78 -13.32 17.11
C LYS A 284 -20.16 -14.01 18.42
N LEU A 285 -21.32 -13.63 18.95
CA LEU A 285 -21.85 -14.20 20.19
C LEU A 285 -23.33 -14.57 20.04
N PRO A 286 -23.65 -15.76 19.50
CA PRO A 286 -25.02 -16.28 19.55
C PRO A 286 -25.52 -16.55 20.97
N ILE A 287 -26.72 -16.05 21.26
CA ILE A 287 -27.45 -16.31 22.50
C ILE A 287 -28.89 -16.74 22.21
N PHE A 288 -29.44 -17.58 23.07
CA PHE A 288 -30.82 -18.06 22.99
C PHE A 288 -31.71 -17.30 23.96
N TYR A 289 -32.89 -16.87 23.51
CA TYR A 289 -33.86 -16.10 24.29
C TYR A 289 -35.01 -16.98 24.77
N GLU A 290 -35.60 -16.61 25.90
CA GLU A 290 -36.73 -17.33 26.49
C GLU A 290 -38.08 -17.01 25.81
N ASP A 291 -38.13 -16.18 24.76
CA ASP A 291 -39.41 -15.64 24.26
C ASP A 291 -40.15 -16.60 23.31
N ASP A 292 -41.42 -16.86 23.61
CA ASP A 292 -42.31 -17.86 22.98
C ASP A 292 -42.83 -17.44 21.58
N GLY A 293 -42.38 -16.29 21.07
CA GLY A 293 -42.84 -15.71 19.81
C GLY A 293 -42.01 -16.21 18.63
N ALA A 294 -42.66 -16.80 17.63
CA ALA A 294 -42.08 -17.34 16.40
C ALA A 294 -41.35 -16.32 15.47
N GLU A 295 -41.05 -15.13 15.97
CA GLU A 295 -40.16 -14.13 15.38
C GLU A 295 -38.85 -14.05 16.20
N SER A 296 -38.32 -15.21 16.57
CA SER A 296 -37.13 -15.42 17.41
C SER A 296 -35.84 -15.05 16.67
N GLY A 297 -35.71 -13.77 16.35
CA GLY A 297 -34.52 -13.18 15.76
C GLY A 297 -33.35 -13.17 16.73
N TYR A 298 -32.14 -13.35 16.18
CA TYR A 298 -30.88 -13.09 16.84
C TYR A 298 -30.81 -11.62 17.30
N LEU A 299 -30.74 -11.33 18.61
CA LEU A 299 -30.75 -9.94 19.08
C LEU A 299 -29.36 -9.34 19.32
N LEU A 300 -28.29 -10.11 19.56
CA LEU A 300 -26.94 -9.53 19.72
C LEU A 300 -26.32 -9.22 18.34
N ASN A 301 -27.02 -8.44 17.53
CA ASN A 301 -26.52 -7.93 16.25
C ASN A 301 -25.27 -7.06 16.44
N SER A 302 -24.68 -6.60 15.33
CA SER A 302 -23.46 -5.78 15.36
C SER A 302 -23.60 -4.56 16.28
N GLU A 303 -24.75 -3.89 16.28
CA GLU A 303 -24.99 -2.68 17.08
C GLU A 303 -24.98 -3.01 18.59
N HIS A 304 -25.66 -4.08 19.00
CA HIS A 304 -25.68 -4.50 20.40
C HIS A 304 -24.29 -4.99 20.87
N LEU A 305 -23.56 -5.70 20.02
CA LEU A 305 -22.19 -6.13 20.31
C LEU A 305 -21.23 -4.94 20.43
N GLU A 306 -21.39 -3.92 19.58
CA GLU A 306 -20.60 -2.69 19.64
C GLU A 306 -20.91 -1.89 20.92
N MET A 307 -22.19 -1.73 21.26
CA MET A 307 -22.59 -1.09 22.52
C MET A 307 -22.08 -1.86 23.75
N MET A 308 -22.13 -3.19 23.72
CA MET A 308 -21.54 -4.05 24.76
C MET A 308 -20.04 -3.81 24.87
N TRP A 309 -19.33 -3.77 23.74
CA TRP A 309 -17.90 -3.54 23.70
C TRP A 309 -17.54 -2.17 24.30
N LEU A 310 -18.14 -1.10 23.79
CA LEU A 310 -17.88 0.27 24.24
C LEU A 310 -18.15 0.48 25.73
N ARG A 311 -19.14 -0.22 26.30
CA ARG A 311 -19.54 -0.04 27.70
C ARG A 311 -18.74 -0.89 28.68
N TYR A 312 -18.32 -2.10 28.30
CA TYR A 312 -17.75 -3.07 29.24
C TYR A 312 -16.31 -3.51 28.93
N ALA A 313 -15.70 -3.13 27.80
CA ALA A 313 -14.34 -3.55 27.46
C ALA A 313 -13.28 -3.07 28.47
N ASP A 314 -13.54 -1.96 29.17
CA ASP A 314 -12.65 -1.44 30.24
C ASP A 314 -12.93 -2.10 31.62
N GLY A 315 -13.65 -3.22 31.63
CA GLY A 315 -13.99 -3.97 32.83
C GLY A 315 -12.79 -4.55 33.60
N GLN A 316 -13.06 -5.14 34.75
CA GLN A 316 -12.02 -5.75 35.60
C GLN A 316 -11.39 -6.98 34.93
N CYS A 317 -12.19 -7.83 34.28
CA CYS A 317 -11.70 -9.05 33.62
C CYS A 317 -10.62 -8.76 32.56
N PHE A 318 -10.80 -7.71 31.74
CA PHE A 318 -9.82 -7.31 30.74
C PHE A 318 -8.49 -6.91 31.39
N ARG A 319 -8.55 -6.07 32.42
CA ARG A 319 -7.38 -5.62 33.18
C ARG A 319 -6.64 -6.78 33.85
N ASP A 320 -7.36 -7.71 34.48
CA ASP A 320 -6.76 -8.86 35.18
C ASP A 320 -6.02 -9.82 34.23
N ASN A 321 -6.43 -9.85 32.95
CA ASN A 321 -5.81 -10.69 31.93
C ASN A 321 -4.79 -9.96 31.05
N ASN A 322 -4.51 -8.68 31.35
CA ASN A 322 -3.63 -7.79 30.59
C ASN A 322 -4.10 -7.61 29.14
N PHE A 323 -5.40 -7.44 28.97
CA PHE A 323 -6.04 -6.93 27.75
C PHE A 323 -6.39 -5.46 27.96
N ALA A 324 -6.27 -4.67 26.91
CA ALA A 324 -6.77 -3.31 26.88
C ALA A 324 -7.44 -3.03 25.54
N THR A 325 -8.46 -2.17 25.54
CA THR A 325 -9.06 -1.69 24.30
C THR A 325 -8.01 -0.88 23.55
N TYR A 326 -7.78 -1.20 22.28
CA TYR A 326 -6.92 -0.40 21.43
C TYR A 326 -7.79 0.58 20.63
N GLU A 327 -7.63 1.87 20.91
CA GLU A 327 -8.32 2.93 20.19
C GLU A 327 -7.68 3.11 18.81
N GLU A 328 -8.48 3.01 17.74
CA GLU A 328 -7.97 3.22 16.40
C GLU A 328 -7.37 4.62 16.29
N PRO A 329 -6.13 4.76 15.77
CA PRO A 329 -5.54 6.08 15.65
C PRO A 329 -6.42 6.93 14.73
N ASP A 330 -6.85 8.08 15.24
CA ASP A 330 -7.58 9.10 14.49
C ASP A 330 -6.66 9.67 13.39
N PHE A 331 -6.68 9.00 12.24
CA PHE A 331 -5.91 9.38 11.07
C PHE A 331 -6.32 10.76 10.57
N ASP A 332 -7.58 11.15 10.74
CA ASP A 332 -8.07 12.46 10.31
C ASP A 332 -7.40 13.56 11.10
N LYS A 333 -7.27 13.39 12.42
CA LYS A 333 -6.52 14.30 13.28
C LYS A 333 -5.04 14.34 12.91
N TYR A 334 -4.43 13.19 12.62
CA TYR A 334 -3.02 13.13 12.23
C TYR A 334 -2.77 13.84 10.88
N ILE A 335 -3.56 13.52 9.86
CA ILE A 335 -3.49 14.15 8.53
C ILE A 335 -3.75 15.65 8.64
N THR A 336 -4.71 16.07 9.47
CA THR A 336 -4.99 17.50 9.72
C THR A 336 -3.77 18.21 10.31
N TRP A 337 -3.09 17.63 11.30
CA TRP A 337 -1.88 18.23 11.87
C TRP A 337 -0.72 18.29 10.88
N TRP A 338 -0.55 17.27 10.03
CA TRP A 338 0.43 17.29 8.95
C TRP A 338 0.13 18.38 7.92
N ALA A 339 -1.12 18.51 7.52
CA ALA A 339 -1.55 19.55 6.58
C ALA A 339 -1.28 20.95 7.15
N VAL A 340 -1.57 21.18 8.44
CA VAL A 340 -1.24 22.44 9.13
C VAL A 340 0.27 22.67 9.14
N GLY A 341 1.07 21.66 9.47
CA GLY A 341 2.53 21.75 9.47
C GLY A 341 3.09 22.12 8.09
N ILE A 342 2.65 21.44 7.04
CA ILE A 342 3.06 21.72 5.65
C ILE A 342 2.63 23.14 5.24
N SER A 343 1.40 23.55 5.58
CA SER A 343 0.90 24.88 5.26
C SER A 343 1.74 25.99 5.90
N VAL A 344 2.20 25.80 7.15
CA VAL A 344 3.09 26.75 7.83
C VAL A 344 4.45 26.82 7.13
N VAL A 345 5.02 25.68 6.75
CA VAL A 345 6.32 25.64 6.03
C VAL A 345 6.22 26.34 4.68
N ILE A 346 5.14 26.11 3.92
CA ILE A 346 4.90 26.78 2.63
C ILE A 346 4.73 28.30 2.85
N ALA A 347 3.99 28.74 3.86
CA ALA A 347 3.84 30.15 4.17
C ALA A 347 5.17 30.83 4.50
N LEU A 348 6.02 30.19 5.32
CA LEU A 348 7.37 30.69 5.63
C LEU A 348 8.25 30.75 4.38
N PHE A 349 8.15 29.75 3.50
CA PHE A 349 8.89 29.74 2.23
C PHE A 349 8.45 30.89 1.31
N ILE A 350 7.15 31.17 1.21
CA ILE A 350 6.63 32.31 0.44
C ILE A 350 7.13 33.64 1.03
N ILE A 351 7.12 33.79 2.36
CA ILE A 351 7.65 34.98 3.04
C ILE A 351 9.15 35.15 2.75
N LEU A 352 9.92 34.07 2.78
CA LEU A 352 11.34 34.08 2.46
C LEU A 352 11.58 34.50 1.00
N LEU A 353 10.85 33.94 0.04
CA LEU A 353 10.95 34.34 -1.36
C LEU A 353 10.58 35.82 -1.57
N TRP A 354 9.56 36.30 -0.87
CA TRP A 354 9.17 37.71 -0.89
C TRP A 354 10.28 38.61 -0.35
N PHE A 355 10.92 38.21 0.75
CA PHE A 355 12.06 38.92 1.33
C PHE A 355 13.28 38.94 0.40
N LEU A 356 13.62 37.81 -0.24
CA LEU A 356 14.70 37.73 -1.22
C LEU A 356 14.44 38.63 -2.44
N LYS A 357 13.20 38.66 -2.94
CA LYS A 357 12.80 39.57 -4.02
C LYS A 357 12.97 41.04 -3.60
N TYR A 358 12.56 41.38 -2.38
CA TYR A 358 12.72 42.73 -1.85
C TYR A 358 14.19 43.15 -1.75
N LEU A 359 15.07 42.25 -1.30
CA LEU A 359 16.52 42.50 -1.27
C LEU A 359 17.10 42.69 -2.67
N ASN A 360 16.74 41.87 -3.66
CA ASN A 360 17.21 42.02 -5.04
C ASN A 360 16.82 43.36 -5.65
N VAL A 361 15.57 43.81 -5.44
CA VAL A 361 15.11 45.14 -5.91
C VAL A 361 15.91 46.26 -5.23
N THR A 362 16.29 46.07 -3.97
CA THR A 362 17.06 47.07 -3.22
C THR A 362 18.51 47.11 -3.71
N ILE A 363 19.14 45.95 -3.95
CA ILE A 363 20.51 45.85 -4.48
C ILE A 363 20.60 46.44 -5.90
N ALA A 364 19.59 46.18 -6.76
CA ALA A 364 19.54 46.75 -8.11
C ALA A 364 19.47 48.29 -8.15
N LYS A 365 19.06 48.95 -7.05
CA LYS A 365 19.10 50.42 -6.94
C LYS A 365 20.46 50.96 -6.52
N TYR A 366 21.36 50.10 -6.03
CA TYR A 366 22.67 50.48 -5.50
C TYR A 366 23.84 50.03 -6.36
N GLU A 367 23.63 49.52 -7.57
CA GLU A 367 24.71 49.28 -8.53
C GLU A 367 25.13 50.60 -9.20
N PRO A 368 26.31 51.16 -8.88
CA PRO A 368 26.87 52.28 -9.62
C PRO A 368 27.35 51.79 -10.98
N SER A 369 26.51 51.90 -12.02
CA SER A 369 26.85 51.85 -13.45
C SER A 369 28.22 51.20 -13.76
N THR A 370 28.36 49.91 -13.43
CA THR A 370 29.59 49.17 -13.73
C THR A 370 29.42 48.64 -15.13
N THR A 371 30.31 49.11 -16.01
CA THR A 371 30.41 48.76 -17.42
C THR A 371 30.25 47.25 -17.61
N ALA A 372 29.27 46.86 -18.43
CA ALA A 372 28.95 45.48 -18.73
C ALA A 372 30.19 44.70 -19.21
N THR A 373 30.59 43.69 -18.45
CA THR A 373 31.45 42.62 -18.94
C THR A 373 30.53 41.57 -19.54
N THR A 374 30.34 41.66 -20.85
CA THR A 374 29.69 40.64 -21.68
C THR A 374 30.36 39.28 -21.48
N GLU A 375 29.61 38.27 -21.05
CA GLU A 375 30.01 36.88 -21.24
C GLU A 375 30.23 36.64 -22.75
N PRO A 376 31.30 35.94 -23.15
CA PRO A 376 31.59 35.68 -24.55
C PRO A 376 30.62 34.62 -25.10
N THR A 377 29.42 35.03 -25.50
CA THR A 377 28.61 34.23 -26.41
C THR A 377 29.30 34.22 -27.77
N ILE A 378 29.86 33.07 -28.18
CA ILE A 378 30.41 32.88 -29.52
C ILE A 378 29.23 32.74 -30.49
N SER A 379 28.67 33.87 -30.91
CA SER A 379 27.70 33.93 -32.01
C SER A 379 28.45 34.21 -33.30
N THR A 380 28.50 33.21 -34.19
CA THR A 380 29.08 33.38 -35.53
C THR A 380 27.95 33.64 -36.52
N THR A 381 27.77 34.90 -36.91
CA THR A 381 26.89 35.25 -38.02
C THR A 381 27.64 35.06 -39.34
N ILE A 382 27.13 34.22 -40.23
CA ILE A 382 27.73 33.95 -41.54
C ILE A 382 27.36 35.12 -42.48
N ASP A 383 28.36 35.90 -42.91
CA ASP A 383 28.16 37.06 -43.80
C ASP A 383 27.56 36.64 -45.16
N PRO A 384 26.41 37.22 -45.58
CA PRO A 384 25.68 36.83 -46.78
C PRO A 384 26.35 37.21 -48.11
N THR A 385 27.45 37.96 -48.10
CA THR A 385 28.09 38.45 -49.34
C THR A 385 29.16 37.53 -49.93
N THR A 386 29.48 36.41 -49.28
CA THR A 386 30.54 35.50 -49.74
C THR A 386 30.00 34.37 -50.64
N PRO A 387 30.68 34.06 -51.77
CA PRO A 387 30.24 33.00 -52.70
C PRO A 387 30.39 31.60 -52.08
N TYR A 388 29.38 30.76 -52.27
CA TYR A 388 29.22 29.39 -51.72
C TYR A 388 30.38 28.42 -52.02
N PRO A 389 30.60 27.40 -51.14
CA PRO A 389 29.89 27.10 -49.90
C PRO A 389 30.51 27.78 -48.66
N LEU A 390 29.66 28.37 -47.82
CA LEU A 390 30.03 28.81 -46.47
C LEU A 390 29.88 27.64 -45.51
N SER A 391 31.01 27.16 -44.99
CA SER A 391 31.06 26.16 -43.93
C SER A 391 31.71 26.77 -42.69
N SER A 392 31.09 26.63 -41.53
CA SER A 392 31.71 26.92 -40.24
C SER A 392 31.96 25.62 -39.48
N THR A 393 33.20 25.41 -39.03
CA THR A 393 33.60 24.23 -38.28
C THR A 393 33.84 24.60 -36.82
N PHE A 394 33.18 23.87 -35.93
CA PHE A 394 33.37 23.97 -34.48
C PHE A 394 33.89 22.63 -33.99
N THR A 395 35.08 22.64 -33.39
CA THR A 395 35.68 21.48 -32.76
C THR A 395 35.73 21.75 -31.28
N TRP A 396 35.16 20.84 -30.49
CA TRP A 396 35.35 20.84 -29.04
C TRP A 396 36.24 19.70 -28.64
N ASP A 397 37.22 20.02 -27.81
CA ASP A 397 38.05 19.04 -27.15
C ASP A 397 38.05 19.21 -25.63
N ARG A 398 38.70 18.27 -24.96
CA ARG A 398 38.75 18.17 -23.50
C ARG A 398 39.29 19.43 -22.81
N ASP A 399 40.12 20.22 -23.50
CA ASP A 399 40.83 21.34 -22.90
C ASP A 399 39.99 22.64 -22.92
N ASP A 400 38.82 22.62 -23.57
CA ASP A 400 37.85 23.71 -23.52
C ASP A 400 37.16 23.77 -22.14
N ILE A 401 37.26 24.92 -21.48
CA ILE A 401 36.95 25.13 -20.04
C ILE A 401 35.43 25.23 -19.76
N ASP A 402 34.59 25.31 -20.79
CA ASP A 402 33.14 25.44 -20.60
C ASP A 402 32.49 24.07 -20.39
N PRO A 403 31.89 23.79 -19.22
CA PRO A 403 31.23 22.51 -18.96
C PRO A 403 29.95 22.27 -19.78
N ASN A 404 29.41 23.30 -20.47
CA ASN A 404 28.18 23.20 -21.25
C ASN A 404 28.27 24.09 -22.51
N PRO A 405 29.12 23.75 -23.49
CA PRO A 405 29.26 24.57 -24.67
C PRO A 405 27.94 24.62 -25.46
N PHE A 406 27.63 25.83 -25.91
CA PHE A 406 26.45 26.13 -26.71
C PHE A 406 26.85 26.89 -27.98
N VAL A 407 26.43 26.39 -29.14
CA VAL A 407 26.61 27.07 -30.43
C VAL A 407 25.28 27.32 -31.08
N VAL A 408 25.15 28.55 -31.60
CA VAL A 408 24.03 28.97 -32.44
C VAL A 408 24.58 29.31 -33.81
N VAL A 409 24.00 28.70 -34.83
CA VAL A 409 24.22 29.09 -36.22
C VAL A 409 22.90 29.56 -36.80
N GLN A 410 22.91 30.77 -37.36
CA GLN A 410 21.75 31.37 -38.02
C GLN A 410 22.06 31.62 -39.50
N VAL A 411 21.08 31.36 -40.34
CA VAL A 411 21.07 31.68 -41.78
C VAL A 411 19.82 32.47 -42.11
N GLU A 412 19.88 33.23 -43.20
CA GLU A 412 18.76 34.03 -43.69
C GLU A 412 17.55 33.17 -44.09
N GLU A 413 16.35 33.77 -44.10
CA GLU A 413 15.13 33.11 -44.55
C GLU A 413 15.27 32.48 -45.94
N GLY A 414 14.72 31.27 -46.06
CA GLY A 414 14.71 30.50 -47.30
C GLY A 414 15.90 29.56 -47.48
N TYR A 415 16.94 29.64 -46.63
CA TYR A 415 18.03 28.67 -46.60
C TYR A 415 17.77 27.54 -45.62
N SER A 416 18.56 26.46 -45.72
CA SER A 416 18.54 25.36 -44.77
C SER A 416 19.96 25.12 -44.26
N ILE A 417 20.08 24.61 -43.04
CA ILE A 417 21.38 24.34 -42.42
C ILE A 417 21.63 22.84 -42.47
N SER A 418 22.73 22.41 -43.11
CA SER A 418 23.21 21.05 -42.93
C SER A 418 24.24 21.01 -41.81
N VAL A 419 24.06 20.12 -40.84
CA VAL A 419 25.02 19.88 -39.78
C VAL A 419 25.64 18.51 -39.96
N ARG A 420 26.94 18.48 -40.21
CA ARG A 420 27.73 17.25 -40.22
C ARG A 420 28.42 17.11 -38.87
N VAL A 421 28.16 15.97 -38.24
CA VAL A 421 28.72 15.58 -36.94
C VAL A 421 29.79 14.52 -37.19
N SER A 422 31.03 14.81 -36.81
CA SER A 422 32.15 13.86 -36.87
C SER A 422 32.89 13.75 -35.55
N ASP A 423 33.61 12.62 -35.40
CA ASP A 423 34.53 12.37 -34.30
C ASP A 423 33.90 12.46 -32.90
N VAL A 424 32.60 12.14 -32.78
CA VAL A 424 31.90 12.15 -31.49
C VAL A 424 32.43 11.03 -30.62
N VAL A 425 33.07 11.40 -29.53
CA VAL A 425 33.43 10.53 -28.42
C VAL A 425 32.74 11.10 -27.19
N MET A 426 31.86 10.32 -26.57
CA MET A 426 31.11 10.72 -25.38
C MET A 426 31.22 9.68 -24.29
N SER A 427 31.19 10.14 -23.05
CA SER A 427 31.13 9.29 -21.87
C SER A 427 29.71 8.96 -21.46
N ASP A 428 29.54 7.89 -20.67
CA ASP A 428 28.23 7.48 -20.15
C ASP A 428 27.51 8.62 -19.43
N GLY A 429 26.29 8.90 -19.87
CA GLY A 429 25.44 9.97 -19.35
C GLY A 429 25.69 11.36 -19.93
N SER A 430 26.67 11.52 -20.83
CA SER A 430 26.83 12.74 -21.65
C SER A 430 26.03 12.64 -22.94
N TYR A 431 25.58 13.78 -23.48
CA TYR A 431 24.91 13.82 -24.77
C TYR A 431 25.16 15.13 -25.52
N LEU A 432 25.14 15.05 -26.85
CA LEU A 432 25.01 16.21 -27.73
C LEU A 432 23.59 16.26 -28.28
N LEU A 433 22.97 17.41 -28.15
CA LEU A 433 21.65 17.72 -28.68
C LEU A 433 21.81 18.76 -29.79
N ILE A 434 21.25 18.49 -30.95
CA ILE A 434 21.21 19.44 -32.08
C ILE A 434 19.74 19.66 -32.45
N GLU A 435 19.28 20.89 -32.38
CA GLU A 435 17.88 21.27 -32.56
C GLU A 435 17.75 22.41 -33.58
N GLY A 436 16.80 22.29 -34.50
CA GLY A 436 16.39 23.40 -35.36
C GLY A 436 15.20 24.13 -34.74
N GLY A 437 15.27 25.46 -34.65
CA GLY A 437 14.18 26.29 -34.09
C GLY A 437 14.54 27.77 -34.08
N ASP A 438 13.64 28.63 -33.58
CA ASP A 438 13.91 30.07 -33.38
C ASP A 438 14.43 30.38 -31.97
N SER A 439 14.28 29.45 -31.03
CA SER A 439 14.88 29.48 -29.70
C SER A 439 15.12 28.05 -29.19
N HIS A 440 15.96 27.91 -28.16
CA HIS A 440 16.17 26.63 -27.45
C HIS A 440 15.02 26.31 -26.47
N GLU A 441 14.14 27.27 -26.18
CA GLU A 441 13.00 27.10 -25.25
C GLU A 441 11.69 26.75 -25.98
N ASP A 442 11.61 26.99 -27.29
CA ASP A 442 10.47 26.58 -28.09
C ASP A 442 10.55 25.08 -28.39
N ASP A 443 9.39 24.41 -28.38
CA ASP A 443 9.22 22.98 -28.68
C ASP A 443 9.80 22.64 -30.07
N ALA A 444 11.11 22.41 -30.14
CA ALA A 444 11.82 22.16 -31.38
C ALA A 444 11.32 20.85 -31.99
N THR A 445 10.64 20.96 -33.13
CA THR A 445 10.00 19.80 -33.78
C THR A 445 10.98 18.84 -34.45
N ASP A 446 12.27 19.21 -34.57
CA ASP A 446 13.29 18.41 -35.28
C ASP A 446 14.63 18.33 -34.52
N GLY A 447 14.61 17.84 -33.28
CA GLY A 447 15.82 17.58 -32.49
C GLY A 447 16.51 16.24 -32.83
N ARG A 448 17.83 16.18 -32.63
CA ARG A 448 18.64 14.95 -32.69
C ARG A 448 19.54 14.84 -31.46
N VAL A 449 19.46 13.70 -30.77
CA VAL A 449 20.29 13.40 -29.60
C VAL A 449 21.36 12.36 -29.97
N PHE A 450 22.60 12.64 -29.60
CA PHE A 450 23.75 11.76 -29.75
C PHE A 450 24.24 11.37 -28.36
N VAL A 451 24.10 10.09 -28.02
CA VAL A 451 24.56 9.50 -26.73
C VAL A 451 25.75 8.55 -26.90
N ASN A 452 26.13 8.22 -28.13
CA ASN A 452 27.13 7.22 -28.47
C ASN A 452 28.10 7.74 -29.54
N ASN A 453 29.19 7.02 -29.75
CA ASN A 453 30.16 7.35 -30.79
C ASN A 453 29.51 7.39 -32.18
N VAL A 454 29.56 8.55 -32.82
CA VAL A 454 29.05 8.76 -34.18
C VAL A 454 30.17 9.29 -35.06
N THR A 455 30.38 8.60 -36.17
CA THR A 455 31.33 9.00 -37.21
C THR A 455 30.58 9.48 -38.45
N ASN A 456 30.77 10.77 -38.77
CA ASN A 456 30.45 11.38 -40.06
C ASN A 456 28.99 11.21 -40.53
N LYS A 457 28.03 11.68 -39.70
CA LYS A 457 26.62 11.78 -40.11
C LYS A 457 26.27 13.23 -40.44
N ALA A 458 25.51 13.43 -41.51
CA ALA A 458 24.98 14.74 -41.89
C ALA A 458 23.47 14.79 -41.71
N TYR A 459 22.99 15.91 -41.18
CA TYR A 459 21.58 16.19 -40.93
C TYR A 459 21.23 17.49 -41.64
N LEU A 460 19.99 17.60 -42.13
CA LEU A 460 19.49 18.79 -42.81
C LEU A 460 18.32 19.35 -42.00
N PHE A 461 18.48 20.55 -41.48
CA PHE A 461 17.47 21.29 -40.73
C PHE A 461 16.86 22.34 -41.66
N LYS A 462 15.53 22.33 -41.79
CA LYS A 462 14.78 23.28 -42.62
C LYS A 462 14.46 24.59 -41.88
N THR A 463 15.21 24.89 -40.83
CA THR A 463 15.07 26.09 -39.99
C THR A 463 16.15 27.11 -40.34
N THR A 464 15.91 28.36 -39.98
CA THR A 464 16.87 29.47 -40.11
C THR A 464 17.91 29.45 -39.00
N SER A 465 17.61 28.85 -37.84
CA SER A 465 18.60 28.66 -36.77
C SER A 465 18.73 27.19 -36.37
N VAL A 466 19.96 26.80 -36.02
CA VAL A 466 20.27 25.52 -35.41
C VAL A 466 21.09 25.75 -34.14
N TYR A 467 20.66 25.09 -33.07
CA TYR A 467 21.27 25.07 -31.76
C TYR A 467 21.99 23.76 -31.56
N ALA A 468 23.23 23.81 -31.07
CA ALA A 468 23.96 22.64 -30.63
C ALA A 468 24.34 22.82 -29.16
N TYR A 469 23.90 21.90 -28.32
CA TYR A 469 24.12 21.89 -26.88
C TYR A 469 24.75 20.56 -26.46
N CYS A 470 25.84 20.61 -25.69
CA CYS A 470 26.46 19.42 -25.13
C CYS A 470 26.30 19.42 -23.61
N LYS A 471 25.70 18.36 -23.07
CA LYS A 471 25.67 18.11 -21.62
C LYS A 471 26.72 17.08 -21.26
N ILE A 472 27.67 17.47 -20.42
CA ILE A 472 28.77 16.59 -20.01
C ILE A 472 28.52 16.11 -18.58
N ASN A 473 28.42 14.79 -18.39
CA ASN A 473 28.45 14.19 -17.06
C ASN A 473 29.91 14.04 -16.60
N LYS A 474 30.22 14.49 -15.37
CA LYS A 474 31.58 14.81 -14.92
C LYS A 474 32.60 13.66 -15.15
N THR A 475 33.83 14.09 -15.48
CA THR A 475 35.15 13.39 -15.43
C THR A 475 35.68 12.66 -16.67
N ASN A 476 34.97 12.58 -17.79
CA ASN A 476 35.46 11.80 -18.93
C ASN A 476 35.65 12.60 -20.22
N PHE A 477 36.49 12.04 -21.10
CA PHE A 477 36.93 12.59 -22.38
C PHE A 477 35.74 12.78 -23.32
N TYR A 478 35.60 13.99 -23.87
CA TYR A 478 34.71 14.26 -24.98
C TYR A 478 35.51 14.91 -26.11
N LYS A 479 35.13 14.55 -27.34
CA LYS A 479 35.60 15.22 -28.55
C LYS A 479 34.46 15.15 -29.55
N PHE A 480 34.19 16.23 -30.26
CA PHE A 480 33.29 16.20 -31.41
C PHE A 480 33.57 17.39 -32.32
N THR A 481 33.29 17.21 -33.60
CA THR A 481 33.40 18.27 -34.61
C THR A 481 32.04 18.46 -35.27
N LEU A 482 31.53 19.69 -35.26
CA LEU A 482 30.34 20.10 -35.97
C LEU A 482 30.75 20.97 -37.16
N ILE A 483 30.29 20.58 -38.34
CA ILE A 483 30.45 21.38 -39.56
C ILE A 483 29.06 21.81 -39.98
N PHE A 484 28.80 23.12 -39.93
CA PHE A 484 27.56 23.72 -40.39
C PHE A 484 27.77 24.23 -41.80
N GLU A 485 26.94 23.78 -42.73
CA GLU A 485 26.95 24.17 -44.14
C GLU A 485 25.63 24.86 -44.47
N LYS A 486 25.70 26.09 -45.01
CA LYS A 486 24.52 26.76 -45.58
C LYS A 486 24.13 26.07 -46.89
N ILE A 487 23.01 25.35 -46.89
CA ILE A 487 22.46 24.70 -48.08
C ILE A 487 21.47 25.65 -48.74
N GLY A 488 21.56 25.73 -50.07
CA GLY A 488 20.90 26.73 -50.91
C GLY A 488 19.38 26.87 -50.71
N LYS A 489 18.83 27.92 -51.34
CA LYS A 489 17.43 28.34 -51.14
C LYS A 489 16.47 27.18 -51.42
N SER A 490 15.71 26.73 -50.42
CA SER A 490 14.69 25.69 -50.59
C SER A 490 13.60 26.25 -51.50
N THR A 491 13.64 25.91 -52.79
CA THR A 491 12.72 26.45 -53.80
C THR A 491 11.32 25.83 -53.74
N THR A 492 10.99 25.06 -52.71
CA THR A 492 9.69 24.40 -52.60
C THR A 492 8.71 25.25 -51.79
N LYS A 493 8.23 26.35 -52.37
CA LYS A 493 6.89 26.85 -52.01
C LYS A 493 5.89 25.90 -52.65
N VAL A 494 5.35 24.97 -51.86
CA VAL A 494 4.09 24.31 -52.22
C VAL A 494 3.00 25.35 -51.96
N ASP A 495 2.45 25.92 -53.04
CA ASP A 495 1.24 26.73 -52.97
C ASP A 495 0.12 25.84 -52.39
N THR A 496 -0.17 26.02 -51.10
CA THR A 496 -1.35 25.46 -50.44
C THR A 496 -2.50 26.44 -50.61
N THR A 497 -2.96 26.55 -51.85
CA THR A 497 -4.30 27.04 -52.19
C THR A 497 -4.92 26.08 -53.18
N THR A 498 -5.50 24.98 -52.68
CA THR A 498 -6.78 24.42 -53.14
C THR A 498 -7.38 23.56 -52.03
#